data_AF-A0A7C1HNI0-F1
#
_entry.id   AF-A0A7C1HNI0-F1
#
_cell.length_a   1.000
_cell.length_b   1.000
_cell.length_c   1.000
_cell.angle_alpha   90.00
_cell.angle_beta   90.00
_cell.angle_gamma   90.00
#
_symmetry.space_group_name_H-M   'P 1'
#
loop_
_entity.id
_entity.type
_entity.pdbx_description
1 polymer ?
#
loop_
_entity_poly.entity_id
_entity_poly.type
_entity_poly.pdbx_seq_one_letter_code
_entity_poly.pdbx_strand_id
1 'polypeptide(L)'
;MPPGGEGKITLALNTKGYQGKIEKAASVHTNDPNAQKVIIGLIVDVQVPIIVTPRYVLFNAIEGRIVTQFIEIIAGTDKPLKLEPAQFSLDGSMSYRIVEVEKSRKFRIYFSNAPEVSGTLRGFLNIRTNYSEKPMLNISIHARIKKAD
;
A
#
# COMPACT_ATOMS: atom_id res chain seq x y z
N MET A 1 -33.11 14.28 -20.92
CA MET A 1 -34.22 14.43 -19.96
C MET A 1 -35.13 15.53 -20.48
N PRO A 2 -36.46 15.41 -20.37
CA PRO A 2 -37.35 16.50 -20.74
C PRO A 2 -37.12 17.73 -19.84
N PRO A 3 -37.38 18.95 -20.31
CA PRO A 3 -37.31 20.16 -19.49
C PRO A 3 -38.13 20.01 -18.20
N GLY A 4 -37.52 20.32 -17.05
CA GLY A 4 -38.14 20.18 -15.73
C GLY A 4 -38.19 18.76 -15.16
N GLY A 5 -37.67 17.76 -15.87
CA GLY A 5 -37.61 16.37 -15.38
C GLY A 5 -36.47 16.13 -14.39
N GLU A 6 -36.70 15.25 -13.42
CA GLU A 6 -35.67 14.80 -12.48
C GLU A 6 -34.91 13.57 -13.00
N GLY A 7 -33.62 13.52 -12.66
CA GLY A 7 -32.72 12.44 -13.01
C GLY A 7 -31.94 11.96 -11.80
N LYS A 8 -31.84 10.64 -11.63
CA LYS A 8 -31.01 10.04 -10.56
C LYS A 8 -29.70 9.51 -11.14
N ILE A 9 -28.58 9.95 -10.57
CA ILE A 9 -27.24 9.43 -10.87
C ILE A 9 -26.76 8.62 -9.68
N THR A 10 -26.39 7.36 -9.91
CA THR A 10 -25.82 6.49 -8.88
C THR A 10 -24.33 6.30 -9.14
N LEU A 11 -23.49 6.67 -8.17
CA LEU A 11 -22.04 6.44 -8.22
C LEU A 11 -21.70 5.21 -7.38
N ALA A 12 -20.99 4.25 -7.98
CA ALA A 12 -20.48 3.07 -7.29
C ALA A 12 -18.94 3.10 -7.28
N LEU A 13 -18.35 2.90 -6.10
CA LEU A 13 -16.91 2.95 -5.90
C LEU A 13 -16.40 1.59 -5.42
N ASN A 14 -15.49 0.98 -6.18
CA ASN A 14 -14.74 -0.18 -5.73
C ASN A 14 -13.53 0.28 -4.90
N THR A 15 -13.57 0.04 -3.59
CA THR A 15 -12.51 0.42 -2.65
C THR A 15 -11.41 -0.64 -2.52
N LYS A 16 -11.44 -1.73 -3.30
CA LYS A 16 -10.39 -2.76 -3.29
C LYS A 16 -9.03 -2.14 -3.58
N GLY A 17 -8.10 -2.33 -2.65
CA GLY A 17 -6.76 -1.77 -2.74
C GLY A 17 -6.70 -0.26 -2.49
N TYR A 18 -7.73 0.38 -1.94
CA TYR A 18 -7.63 1.73 -1.38
C TYR A 18 -7.51 1.66 0.14
N GLN A 19 -6.91 2.69 0.74
CA GLN A 19 -6.83 2.88 2.19
C GLN A 19 -6.70 4.39 2.45
N GLY A 20 -7.30 4.86 3.54
CA GLY A 20 -7.27 6.28 3.91
C GLY A 20 -8.08 7.16 2.96
N LYS A 21 -7.82 8.47 3.02
CA LYS A 21 -8.51 9.48 2.21
C LYS A 21 -8.24 9.26 0.71
N ILE A 22 -9.32 9.13 -0.05
CA ILE A 22 -9.31 9.05 -1.51
C ILE A 22 -10.28 10.07 -2.10
N GLU A 23 -9.89 10.62 -3.25
CA GLU A 23 -10.69 11.58 -3.99
C GLU A 23 -10.98 11.00 -5.38
N LYS A 24 -12.25 11.03 -5.77
CA LYS A 24 -12.74 10.56 -7.06
C LYS A 24 -13.67 11.60 -7.65
N ALA A 25 -13.81 11.59 -8.96
CA ALA A 25 -14.71 12.48 -9.66
C ALA A 25 -15.49 11.73 -10.73
N ALA A 26 -16.75 12.09 -10.91
CA ALA A 26 -17.57 11.66 -12.03
C ALA A 26 -17.84 12.86 -12.93
N SER A 27 -17.69 12.65 -14.24
CA SER A 27 -18.03 13.65 -15.26
C SER A 27 -19.41 13.33 -15.83
N VAL A 28 -20.36 14.23 -15.63
CA VAL A 28 -21.69 14.16 -16.21
C VAL A 28 -21.72 15.04 -17.45
N HIS A 29 -22.00 14.45 -18.60
CA HIS A 29 -22.17 15.20 -19.85
C HIS A 29 -23.65 15.52 -20.04
N THR A 30 -23.94 16.77 -20.39
CA THR A 30 -25.31 17.26 -20.60
C THR A 30 -25.43 17.89 -21.98
N ASN A 31 -26.66 18.03 -22.45
CA ASN A 31 -26.99 18.79 -23.66
C ASN A 31 -27.41 20.24 -23.36
N ASP A 32 -27.21 20.73 -22.12
CA ASP A 32 -27.38 22.15 -21.80
C ASP A 32 -26.17 22.93 -22.35
N PRO A 33 -26.37 23.89 -23.27
CA PRO A 33 -25.27 24.67 -23.85
C PRO A 33 -24.48 25.47 -22.80
N ASN A 34 -25.08 25.80 -21.66
CA ASN A 34 -24.43 26.55 -20.58
C ASN A 34 -23.69 25.63 -19.58
N ALA A 35 -24.00 24.33 -19.56
CA ALA A 35 -23.51 23.38 -18.57
C ALA A 35 -23.21 22.01 -19.19
N GLN A 36 -22.51 21.98 -20.33
CA GLN A 36 -22.24 20.77 -21.11
C GLN A 36 -21.51 19.67 -20.33
N LYS A 37 -20.77 20.05 -19.28
CA LYS A 37 -20.05 19.14 -18.40
C LYS A 37 -20.16 19.59 -16.95
N VAL A 38 -20.65 18.69 -16.09
CA VAL A 38 -20.72 18.87 -14.65
C VAL A 38 -19.80 17.85 -13.98
N ILE A 39 -18.97 18.29 -13.03
CA ILE A 39 -18.09 17.40 -12.26
C ILE A 39 -18.68 17.20 -10.87
N ILE A 40 -18.89 15.94 -10.50
CA ILE A 40 -19.31 15.55 -9.17
C ILE A 40 -18.09 14.97 -8.44
N GLY A 41 -17.61 15.68 -7.42
CA GLY A 41 -16.52 15.23 -6.55
C GLY A 41 -17.01 14.27 -5.46
N LEU A 42 -16.21 13.25 -5.17
CA LEU A 42 -16.44 12.26 -4.11
C LEU A 42 -15.18 12.15 -3.27
N ILE A 43 -15.28 12.49 -1.99
CA ILE A 43 -14.22 12.35 -1.00
C ILE A 43 -14.63 11.24 -0.04
N VAL A 44 -13.80 10.20 0.10
CA VAL A 44 -14.07 9.04 0.96
C VAL A 44 -12.84 8.74 1.80
N ASP A 45 -13.04 8.37 3.06
CA ASP A 45 -11.99 7.79 3.89
C ASP A 45 -12.18 6.27 4.01
N VAL A 46 -11.29 5.50 3.35
CA VAL A 46 -11.39 4.04 3.29
C VAL A 46 -10.73 3.44 4.51
N GLN A 47 -11.56 3.03 5.47
CA GLN A 47 -11.14 2.29 6.65
C GLN A 47 -10.74 0.86 6.27
N VAL A 48 -9.53 0.45 6.64
CA VAL A 48 -8.99 -0.89 6.40
C VAL A 48 -8.50 -1.51 7.70
N PRO A 49 -8.58 -2.84 7.86
CA PRO A 49 -8.18 -3.53 9.09
C PRO A 49 -6.69 -3.32 9.44
N ILE A 50 -5.84 -3.26 8.42
CA ILE A 50 -4.40 -3.11 8.55
C ILE A 50 -3.88 -2.18 7.45
N ILE A 51 -3.26 -1.09 7.89
CA ILE A 51 -2.65 -0.06 7.05
C ILE A 51 -1.18 -0.42 6.85
N VAL A 52 -0.70 -0.39 5.60
CA VAL A 52 0.70 -0.65 5.25
C VAL A 52 1.26 0.51 4.43
N THR A 53 2.37 1.10 4.87
CA THR A 53 2.96 2.31 4.26
C THR A 53 4.49 2.29 4.28
N PRO A 54 5.19 2.42 3.14
CA PRO A 54 4.67 2.28 1.78
C PRO A 54 4.15 0.86 1.52
N ARG A 55 3.37 0.70 0.45
CA ARG A 55 2.71 -0.59 0.10
C ARG A 55 3.66 -1.68 -0.37
N TYR A 56 4.83 -1.27 -0.82
CA TYR A 56 5.91 -2.12 -1.28
C TYR A 56 7.22 -1.44 -0.94
N VAL A 57 8.27 -2.23 -0.86
CA VAL A 57 9.60 -1.77 -0.54
C VAL A 57 10.34 -1.49 -1.85
N LEU A 58 10.86 -0.26 -1.99
CA LEU A 58 11.73 0.12 -3.08
C LEU A 58 13.14 0.33 -2.57
N PHE A 59 14.11 -0.31 -3.24
CA PHE A 59 15.53 -0.15 -2.97
C PHE A 59 16.26 0.37 -4.19
N ASN A 60 17.06 1.40 -3.99
CA ASN A 60 18.10 1.83 -4.92
C ASN A 60 19.41 1.90 -4.16
N ALA A 61 20.38 1.08 -4.53
CA ALA A 61 21.67 1.01 -3.87
C ALA A 61 22.81 0.87 -4.90
N ILE A 62 24.04 0.99 -4.40
CA ILE A 62 25.27 0.69 -5.12
C ILE A 62 25.91 -0.49 -4.39
N GLU A 63 26.49 -1.42 -5.14
CA GLU A 63 27.26 -2.56 -4.62
C GLU A 63 28.31 -2.09 -3.59
N GLY A 64 28.49 -2.88 -2.53
CA GLY A 64 29.34 -2.53 -1.39
C GLY A 64 28.70 -1.56 -0.38
N ARG A 65 27.56 -0.93 -0.69
CA ARG A 65 26.83 -0.08 0.27
C ARG A 65 25.60 -0.78 0.83
N ILE A 66 25.50 -0.84 2.15
CA ILE A 66 24.31 -1.30 2.85
C ILE A 66 23.34 -0.13 2.98
N VAL A 67 22.15 -0.29 2.40
CA VAL A 67 21.01 0.61 2.55
C VAL A 67 19.97 -0.09 3.41
N THR A 68 19.21 0.68 4.19
CA THR A 68 18.07 0.18 4.95
C THR A 68 16.84 0.99 4.58
N GLN A 69 15.73 0.32 4.34
CA GLN A 69 14.41 0.93 4.15
C GLN A 69 13.42 0.30 5.10
N PHE A 70 12.32 0.97 5.40
CA PHE A 70 11.28 0.39 6.24
C PHE A 70 9.88 0.62 5.68
N ILE A 71 8.98 -0.28 6.08
CA ILE A 71 7.54 -0.06 6.01
C ILE A 71 6.97 0.04 7.41
N GLU A 72 5.89 0.78 7.55
CA GLU A 72 5.04 0.80 8.73
C GLU A 72 3.81 -0.07 8.49
N ILE A 73 3.48 -0.89 9.49
CA ILE A 73 2.25 -1.67 9.55
C ILE A 73 1.48 -1.21 10.79
N ILE A 74 0.25 -0.75 10.61
CA ILE A 74 -0.56 -0.14 11.66
C ILE A 74 -1.92 -0.85 11.74
N ALA A 75 -2.37 -1.15 12.95
CA ALA A 75 -3.72 -1.61 13.23
C ALA A 75 -4.74 -0.52 12.87
N GLY A 76 -5.63 -0.79 11.91
CA GLY A 76 -6.66 0.16 11.47
C GLY A 76 -8.01 0.00 12.20
N THR A 77 -8.08 -0.90 13.17
CA THR A 77 -9.24 -1.08 14.08
C THR A 77 -8.74 -1.12 15.52
N ASP A 78 -9.61 -1.10 16.51
CA ASP A 78 -9.21 -1.21 17.93
C ASP A 78 -8.67 -2.60 18.32
N LYS A 79 -8.81 -3.60 17.46
CA LYS A 79 -8.29 -4.94 17.72
C LYS A 79 -6.74 -4.92 17.75
N PRO A 80 -6.10 -5.61 18.71
CA PRO A 80 -4.64 -5.72 18.73
C PRO A 80 -4.15 -6.44 17.48
N LEU A 81 -3.06 -5.94 16.88
CA LEU A 81 -2.42 -6.54 15.72
C LEU A 81 -1.23 -7.39 16.16
N LYS A 82 -1.20 -8.64 15.68
CA LYS A 82 -0.07 -9.57 15.81
C LYS A 82 0.46 -9.88 14.41
N LEU A 83 1.78 -9.91 14.29
CA LEU A 83 2.49 -10.20 13.05
C LEU A 83 3.37 -11.43 13.25
N GLU A 84 3.22 -12.41 12.38
CA GLU A 84 4.02 -13.64 12.37
C GLU A 84 4.68 -13.80 11.00
N PRO A 85 6.02 -13.66 10.88
CA PRO A 85 6.70 -13.90 9.62
C PRO A 85 6.45 -15.32 9.12
N ALA A 86 6.10 -15.47 7.83
CA ALA A 86 5.76 -16.76 7.24
C ALA A 86 6.77 -17.21 6.18
N GLN A 87 7.06 -16.35 5.20
CA GLN A 87 8.00 -16.70 4.11
C GLN A 87 8.70 -15.44 3.62
N PHE A 88 10.00 -15.57 3.36
CA PHE A 88 10.81 -14.51 2.78
C PHE A 88 11.57 -15.05 1.57
N SER A 89 11.47 -14.38 0.43
CA SER A 89 11.99 -14.91 -0.84
C SER A 89 13.36 -14.35 -1.25
N LEU A 90 13.95 -13.46 -0.45
CA LEU A 90 15.23 -12.79 -0.74
C LEU A 90 16.30 -13.15 0.31
N ASP A 91 16.16 -14.32 0.93
CA ASP A 91 17.15 -14.83 1.88
C ASP A 91 18.54 -14.89 1.23
N GLY A 92 19.59 -14.56 1.99
CA GLY A 92 20.96 -14.41 1.49
C GLY A 92 21.24 -13.12 0.70
N SER A 93 20.25 -12.54 0.01
CA SER A 93 20.42 -11.27 -0.73
C SER A 93 20.01 -10.03 0.07
N MET A 94 19.06 -10.20 0.99
CA MET A 94 18.54 -9.16 1.86
C MET A 94 18.24 -9.75 3.24
N SER A 95 18.15 -8.89 4.24
CA SER A 95 17.69 -9.24 5.59
C SER A 95 16.52 -8.35 5.98
N TYR A 96 15.72 -8.81 6.95
CA TYR A 96 14.67 -7.98 7.54
C TYR A 96 14.63 -8.12 9.06
N ARG A 97 14.11 -7.09 9.73
CA ARG A 97 13.80 -7.10 11.16
C ARG A 97 12.50 -6.37 11.43
N ILE A 98 11.69 -6.93 12.32
CA ILE A 98 10.42 -6.34 12.76
C ILE A 98 10.65 -5.67 14.11
N VAL A 99 10.20 -4.42 14.25
CA VAL A 99 10.21 -3.68 15.51
C VAL A 99 8.78 -3.27 15.82
N GLU A 100 8.32 -3.65 17.01
CA GLU A 100 7.10 -3.13 17.59
C GLU A 100 7.37 -1.72 18.13
N VAL A 101 6.74 -0.71 17.54
CA VAL A 101 6.91 0.71 17.89
C VAL A 101 5.84 1.14 18.90
N GLU A 102 4.63 0.61 18.74
CA GLU A 102 3.52 0.78 19.68
C GLU A 102 2.90 -0.58 19.89
N LYS A 103 2.80 -0.99 21.17
CA LYS A 103 2.44 -2.35 21.56
C LYS A 103 1.13 -2.78 20.91
N SER A 104 1.20 -3.79 20.05
CA SER A 104 0.10 -4.41 19.31
C SER A 104 -0.68 -3.43 18.41
N ARG A 105 -0.06 -2.31 18.04
CA ARG A 105 -0.70 -1.23 17.27
C ARG A 105 0.12 -0.81 16.06
N LYS A 106 1.43 -0.62 16.23
CA LYS A 106 2.31 -0.10 15.19
C LYS A 106 3.62 -0.89 15.14
N PHE A 107 3.97 -1.36 13.96
CA PHE A 107 5.19 -2.09 13.67
C PHE A 107 5.97 -1.39 12.56
N ARG A 108 7.29 -1.46 12.63
CA ARG A 108 8.20 -1.11 11.53
C ARG A 108 8.95 -2.35 11.09
N ILE A 109 8.93 -2.63 9.80
CA ILE A 109 9.73 -3.70 9.21
C ILE A 109 10.84 -3.05 8.42
N TYR A 110 12.07 -3.21 8.90
CA TYR A 110 13.26 -2.74 8.23
C TYR A 110 13.79 -3.85 7.35
N PHE A 111 14.14 -3.51 6.12
CA PHE A 111 14.83 -4.36 5.15
C PHE A 111 16.20 -3.77 4.90
N SER A 112 17.21 -4.62 4.70
CA SER A 112 18.56 -4.18 4.30
C SER A 112 19.12 -5.09 3.21
N ASN A 113 19.88 -4.56 2.26
CA ASN A 113 20.59 -5.38 1.29
C ASN A 113 21.88 -5.97 1.88
N ALA A 114 22.29 -7.12 1.36
CA ALA A 114 23.64 -7.62 1.57
C ALA A 114 24.66 -6.79 0.76
N PRO A 115 25.89 -6.62 1.25
CA PRO A 115 26.90 -5.76 0.63
C PRO A 115 27.39 -6.26 -0.72
N GLU A 116 27.43 -7.58 -0.94
CA GLU A 116 28.01 -8.22 -2.14
C GLU A 116 27.00 -8.45 -3.28
N VAL A 117 25.76 -7.99 -3.12
CA VAL A 117 24.70 -8.23 -4.11
C VAL A 117 24.64 -7.07 -5.10
N SER A 118 24.63 -7.38 -6.38
CA SER A 118 24.35 -6.44 -7.47
C SER A 118 23.26 -6.95 -8.40
N GLY A 119 22.66 -6.03 -9.17
CA GLY A 119 21.58 -6.34 -10.12
C GLY A 119 20.19 -5.98 -9.62
N THR A 120 19.17 -6.58 -10.24
CA THR A 120 17.76 -6.33 -9.90
C THR A 120 17.25 -7.49 -9.03
N LEU A 121 16.77 -7.20 -7.84
CA LEU A 121 16.14 -8.17 -6.96
C LEU A 121 14.63 -7.92 -6.94
N ARG A 122 13.85 -8.99 -7.06
CA ARG A 122 12.40 -8.96 -6.91
C ARG A 122 11.99 -10.10 -6.00
N GLY A 123 11.24 -9.78 -4.97
CA GLY A 123 10.79 -10.78 -4.01
C GLY A 123 9.72 -10.26 -3.09
N PHE A 124 9.51 -10.98 -2.00
CA PHE A 124 8.46 -10.66 -1.05
C PHE A 124 8.78 -11.12 0.38
N LEU A 125 8.07 -10.52 1.32
CA LEU A 125 7.89 -11.02 2.68
C LEU A 125 6.39 -11.27 2.93
N ASN A 126 6.04 -12.52 3.23
CA ASN A 126 4.71 -12.92 3.67
C ASN A 126 4.64 -12.90 5.20
N ILE A 127 3.59 -12.29 5.74
CA ILE A 127 3.36 -12.13 7.18
C ILE A 127 1.93 -12.53 7.49
N ARG A 128 1.77 -13.51 8.39
CA ARG A 128 0.46 -13.87 8.93
C ARG A 128 0.00 -12.84 9.96
N THR A 129 -1.31 -12.59 10.00
CA THR A 129 -1.92 -11.70 10.97
C THR A 129 -3.09 -12.39 11.66
N ASN A 130 -3.48 -11.86 12.82
CA ASN A 130 -4.62 -12.33 13.58
C ASN A 130 -5.98 -11.75 13.09
N TYR A 131 -6.01 -11.02 11.97
CA TYR A 131 -7.23 -10.45 11.39
C TYR A 131 -7.80 -11.42 10.35
N SER A 132 -9.04 -11.89 10.52
CA SER A 132 -9.66 -12.86 9.62
C SER A 132 -9.98 -12.28 8.24
N GLU A 133 -10.23 -10.98 8.17
CA GLU A 133 -10.43 -10.21 6.95
C GLU A 133 -9.13 -9.97 6.17
N LYS A 134 -7.96 -10.09 6.82
CA LYS A 134 -6.64 -9.92 6.20
C LYS A 134 -5.59 -10.85 6.83
N PRO A 135 -5.74 -12.17 6.68
CA PRO A 135 -4.95 -13.16 7.43
C PRO A 135 -3.49 -13.24 6.95
N MET A 136 -3.20 -12.74 5.76
CA MET A 136 -1.87 -12.69 5.17
C MET A 136 -1.60 -11.32 4.55
N LEU A 137 -0.44 -10.75 4.87
CA LEU A 137 0.14 -9.60 4.19
C LEU A 137 1.27 -10.08 3.28
N ASN A 138 1.22 -9.71 2.01
CA ASN A 138 2.34 -9.85 1.09
C ASN A 138 2.99 -8.49 0.89
N ILE A 139 4.24 -8.35 1.33
CA ILE A 139 5.04 -7.15 1.13
C ILE A 139 5.97 -7.40 -0.05
N SER A 140 5.67 -6.81 -1.21
CA SER A 140 6.54 -6.91 -2.38
C SER A 140 7.79 -6.04 -2.20
N ILE A 141 8.94 -6.53 -2.65
CA ILE A 141 10.25 -5.90 -2.51
C ILE A 141 10.88 -5.83 -3.88
N HIS A 142 11.14 -4.62 -4.36
CA HIS A 142 11.82 -4.36 -5.62
C HIS A 142 13.10 -3.59 -5.33
N ALA A 143 14.25 -4.20 -5.63
CA ALA A 143 15.55 -3.57 -5.47
C ALA A 143 16.27 -3.45 -6.80
N ARG A 144 16.93 -2.32 -7.00
CA ARG A 144 17.94 -2.12 -8.04
C ARG A 144 19.25 -1.75 -7.38
N ILE A 145 20.24 -2.63 -7.50
CA ILE A 145 21.58 -2.41 -6.97
C ILE A 145 22.52 -2.26 -8.16
N LYS A 146 23.04 -1.05 -8.37
CA LYS A 146 24.01 -0.77 -9.41
C LYS A 146 25.36 -1.34 -9.00
N LYS A 147 26.12 -1.90 -9.94
CA LYS A 147 27.53 -2.22 -9.69
C LYS A 147 28.28 -0.96 -9.32
N ALA A 148 29.30 -1.11 -8.47
CA ALA A 148 30.28 -0.04 -8.28
C ALA A 148 31.09 0.12 -9.57
N ASP A 149 31.37 1.37 -9.95
CA ASP A 149 32.24 1.69 -11.09
C ASP A 149 33.71 1.36 -10.80
#